data_AF-D5RS53-F1
#
_entry.id   AF-D5RS53-F1
#
_cell.length_a   1.000
_cell.length_b   1.000
_cell.length_c   1.000
_cell.angle_alpha   90.00
_cell.angle_beta   90.00
_cell.angle_gamma   90.00
#
_symmetry.space_group_name_H-M   'P 1'
#
loop_
_entity.id
_entity.type
_entity.pdbx_description
1 polymer ?
#
loop_
_entity_poly.entity_id
_entity_poly.type
_entity_poly.pdbx_seq_one_letter_code
_entity_poly.pdbx_strand_id
1 'polypeptide(L)'
;MAFPSADATQTDQPMRPILADRDSLLRQLHELRSEHRDLDTVIARLEHSVADQLQLQRLKKRKLKLKDEIAWLESRLVPDIIA
;
A
#
# COMPACT_ATOMS: atom_id res chain seq x y z
N MET A 1 11.73 59.25 14.44
CA MET A 1 10.59 58.39 14.84
C MET A 1 10.91 56.97 14.44
N ALA A 2 11.06 56.08 15.41
CA ALA A 2 11.33 54.67 15.26
C ALA A 2 10.23 53.89 15.98
N PHE A 3 9.68 52.86 15.34
CA PHE A 3 8.93 51.74 15.92
C PHE A 3 8.91 50.60 14.88
N PRO A 4 8.79 49.33 15.29
CA PRO A 4 9.87 48.37 15.14
C PRO A 4 9.45 47.08 14.42
N SER A 5 10.41 46.17 14.30
CA SER A 5 10.28 44.78 13.88
C SER A 5 9.10 44.02 14.52
N ALA A 6 8.45 43.20 13.71
CA ALA A 6 7.97 41.86 14.06
C ALA A 6 7.97 41.11 12.71
N ASP A 7 9.04 40.40 12.36
CA ASP A 7 9.37 39.06 12.84
C ASP A 7 8.18 38.10 12.93
N ALA A 8 8.41 36.93 12.36
CA ALA A 8 7.69 35.69 12.57
C ALA A 8 6.18 35.69 12.27
N THR A 9 5.84 35.28 11.04
CA THR A 9 5.01 34.08 10.93
C THR A 9 5.46 33.23 9.74
N GLN A 10 6.60 32.56 9.95
CA GLN A 10 6.80 31.21 9.45
C GLN A 10 5.62 30.35 9.93
N THR A 11 5.25 29.36 9.12
CA THR A 11 4.35 28.24 9.47
C THR A 11 2.86 28.55 9.39
N ASP A 12 2.28 28.35 8.20
CA ASP A 12 1.27 27.30 8.05
C ASP A 12 1.07 26.93 6.56
N GLN A 13 2.06 26.27 5.96
CA GLN A 13 1.69 25.11 5.14
C GLN A 13 2.02 23.89 6.00
N PRO A 14 1.17 22.84 6.06
CA PRO A 14 0.17 22.48 5.05
C PRO A 14 -1.16 21.94 5.63
N MET A 15 -2.30 22.42 5.14
CA MET A 15 -3.45 21.51 4.96
C MET A 15 -3.06 20.56 3.82
N ARG A 16 -2.31 19.50 4.14
CA ARG A 16 -2.17 18.36 3.23
C ARG A 16 -3.60 17.88 2.98
N PRO A 17 -4.10 17.97 1.73
CA PRO A 17 -5.45 17.56 1.46
C PRO A 17 -5.55 16.07 1.79
N ILE A 18 -6.70 15.65 2.29
CA ILE A 18 -7.09 14.26 2.59
C ILE A 18 -6.76 13.29 1.43
N LEU A 19 -6.57 13.83 0.22
CA LEU A 19 -6.03 13.19 -0.97
C LEU A 19 -4.63 12.54 -0.79
N ALA A 20 -3.74 13.09 0.03
CA ALA A 20 -2.40 12.52 0.27
C ALA A 20 -2.46 11.13 0.92
N ASP A 21 -3.46 10.91 1.78
CA ASP A 21 -3.71 9.61 2.40
C ASP A 21 -4.31 8.64 1.38
N ARG A 22 -5.16 9.11 0.46
CA ARG A 22 -5.71 8.29 -0.61
C ARG A 22 -4.66 7.87 -1.64
N ASP A 23 -3.82 8.81 -2.10
CA ASP A 23 -2.76 8.51 -3.07
C ASP A 23 -1.65 7.66 -2.46
N SER A 24 -1.43 7.73 -1.15
CA SER A 24 -0.52 6.81 -0.45
C SER A 24 -1.14 5.41 -0.32
N LEU A 25 -2.42 5.30 0.03
CA LEU A 25 -3.17 4.03 0.04
C LEU A 25 -3.19 3.36 -1.35
N LEU A 26 -3.44 4.12 -2.42
CA LEU A 26 -3.42 3.61 -3.79
C LEU A 26 -2.02 3.13 -4.21
N ARG A 27 -0.96 3.86 -3.84
CA ARG A 27 0.42 3.43 -4.07
C ARG A 27 0.73 2.14 -3.34
N GLN A 28 0.37 2.06 -2.06
CA GLN A 28 0.59 0.88 -1.23
C GLN A 28 -0.20 -0.33 -1.76
N LEU A 29 -1.42 -0.13 -2.24
CA LEU A 29 -2.22 -1.15 -2.91
C LEU A 29 -1.55 -1.62 -4.22
N HIS A 30 -0.97 -0.70 -4.99
CA HIS A 30 -0.24 -1.05 -6.21
C HIS A 30 1.03 -1.86 -5.90
N GLU A 31 1.79 -1.46 -4.88
CA GLU A 31 2.96 -2.20 -4.39
C GLU A 31 2.58 -3.61 -3.94
N LEU A 32 1.56 -3.74 -3.10
CA LEU A 32 1.07 -5.05 -2.63
C LEU A 32 0.57 -5.93 -3.79
N ARG A 33 -0.13 -5.35 -4.77
CA ARG A 33 -0.54 -6.08 -5.99
C ARG A 33 0.66 -6.52 -6.83
N SER A 34 1.70 -5.70 -6.93
CA SER A 34 2.95 -6.07 -7.62
C SER A 34 3.64 -7.21 -6.90
N GLU A 35 3.83 -7.11 -5.57
CA GLU A 35 4.45 -8.16 -4.75
C GLU A 35 3.63 -9.46 -4.80
N HIS A 36 2.30 -9.37 -4.77
CA HIS A 36 1.42 -10.51 -4.95
C HIS A 36 1.62 -11.18 -6.31
N ARG A 37 1.79 -10.41 -7.41
CA ARG A 37 2.03 -10.94 -8.75
C ARG A 37 3.40 -11.61 -8.87
N ASP A 38 4.42 -11.04 -8.22
CA ASP A 38 5.75 -11.62 -8.17
C ASP A 38 5.75 -12.94 -7.40
N LEU A 39 5.09 -12.97 -6.24
CA LEU A 39 4.88 -14.21 -5.48
C LEU A 39 4.08 -15.24 -6.28
N ASP A 40 3.10 -14.82 -7.07
CA ASP A 40 2.34 -15.73 -7.93
C ASP A 40 3.22 -16.36 -9.00
N THR A 41 4.11 -15.57 -9.60
CA THR A 41 5.08 -16.05 -10.60
C THR A 41 6.05 -17.06 -9.99
N VAL A 42 6.52 -16.80 -8.77
CA VAL A 42 7.39 -17.71 -8.02
C VAL A 42 6.65 -19.00 -7.66
N ILE A 43 5.40 -18.91 -7.19
CA ILE A 43 4.55 -20.07 -6.91
C ILE A 43 4.34 -20.89 -8.18
N ALA A 44 3.97 -20.27 -9.30
CA ALA A 44 3.75 -20.97 -10.57
C ALA A 44 5.00 -21.75 -11.02
N ARG A 45 6.19 -21.17 -10.85
CA ARG A 45 7.46 -21.86 -11.13
C ARG A 45 7.71 -23.03 -10.18
N LEU A 46 7.42 -22.86 -8.89
CA LEU A 46 7.60 -23.89 -7.87
C LEU A 46 6.52 -24.99 -7.94
N GLU A 47 5.34 -24.73 -8.51
CA GLU A 47 4.29 -25.75 -8.70
C GLU A 47 4.75 -26.91 -9.59
N HIS A 48 5.75 -26.67 -10.44
CA HIS A 48 6.32 -27.68 -11.33
C HIS A 48 7.44 -28.49 -10.64
N SER A 49 7.86 -28.09 -9.43
CA SER A 49 8.90 -28.74 -8.62
C SER A 49 8.26 -29.53 -7.48
N VAL A 50 8.31 -30.86 -7.57
CA VAL A 50 7.73 -31.78 -6.56
C VAL A 50 8.50 -31.71 -5.22
N ALA A 51 9.78 -31.30 -5.24
CA ALA A 51 10.61 -31.18 -4.06
C ALA A 51 10.19 -30.02 -3.13
N ASP A 52 9.50 -29.02 -3.67
CA ASP A 52 9.24 -27.75 -2.98
C ASP A 52 7.82 -27.64 -2.44
N GLN A 53 7.09 -28.75 -2.32
CA GLN A 53 5.67 -28.77 -1.92
C GLN A 53 5.42 -28.07 -0.57
N LEU A 54 6.35 -28.17 0.40
CA LEU A 54 6.28 -27.45 1.68
C LEU A 54 6.52 -25.94 1.52
N GLN A 55 7.48 -25.54 0.67
CA GLN A 55 7.71 -24.13 0.35
C GLN A 55 6.51 -23.55 -0.37
N LEU A 56 5.92 -24.30 -1.30
CA LEU A 56 4.73 -23.93 -2.03
C LEU A 56 3.55 -23.65 -1.10
N GLN A 57 3.33 -24.51 -0.10
CA GLN A 57 2.28 -24.28 0.89
C GLN A 57 2.55 -23.00 1.71
N ARG A 58 3.81 -22.73 2.10
CA ARG A 58 4.17 -21.49 2.80
C ARG A 58 3.93 -20.25 1.94
N LEU A 59 4.32 -20.31 0.66
CA LEU A 59 4.13 -19.22 -0.30
C LEU A 59 2.65 -18.98 -0.60
N LYS A 60 1.86 -20.03 -0.82
CA LYS A 60 0.40 -19.91 -0.99
C LYS A 60 -0.26 -19.27 0.23
N LYS A 61 0.18 -19.62 1.45
CA LYS A 61 -0.30 -18.99 2.69
C LYS A 61 0.09 -17.52 2.77
N ARG A 62 1.29 -17.15 2.31
CA ARG A 62 1.77 -15.76 2.26
C ARG A 62 1.03 -14.95 1.18
N LYS A 63 0.79 -15.55 0.01
CA LYS A 63 -0.03 -15.00 -1.07
C LYS A 63 -1.45 -14.72 -0.60
N LEU A 64 -2.06 -15.64 0.15
CA LEU A 64 -3.40 -15.44 0.70
C LEU A 64 -3.44 -14.22 1.64
N LYS A 65 -2.45 -14.09 2.54
CA LYS A 65 -2.35 -12.91 3.43
C LYS A 65 -2.24 -11.59 2.66
N LEU A 66 -1.41 -11.55 1.61
CA LEU A 66 -1.30 -10.36 0.76
C LEU A 66 -2.61 -10.05 0.05
N LYS A 67 -3.32 -11.08 -0.44
CA LYS A 67 -4.65 -10.90 -1.03
C LYS A 67 -5.65 -10.36 0.00
N ASP A 68 -5.64 -10.86 1.23
CA ASP A 68 -6.50 -10.39 2.31
C ASP A 68 -6.18 -8.93 2.69
N GLU A 69 -4.90 -8.57 2.71
CA GLU A 69 -4.43 -7.20 2.99
C GLU A 69 -4.78 -6.23 1.86
N ILE A 70 -4.64 -6.66 0.59
CA ILE A 70 -5.14 -5.94 -0.59
C ILE A 70 -6.66 -5.77 -0.47
N ALA A 71 -7.41 -6.82 -0.14
CA ALA A 71 -8.87 -6.76 -0.02
C ALA A 71 -9.31 -5.84 1.14
N TRP A 72 -8.54 -5.79 2.22
CA TRP A 72 -8.79 -4.88 3.34
C TRP A 72 -8.52 -3.42 2.96
N LEU A 73 -7.40 -3.15 2.27
CA LEU A 73 -7.10 -1.82 1.73
C LEU A 73 -8.11 -1.38 0.67
N GLU A 74 -8.47 -2.29 -0.25
CA GLU A 74 -9.55 -2.10 -1.21
C GLU A 74 -10.84 -1.79 -0.49
N SER A 75 -11.24 -2.57 0.53
CA SER A 75 -12.48 -2.31 1.29
C SER A 75 -12.47 -0.99 2.06
N ARG A 76 -11.30 -0.38 2.28
CA ARG A 76 -11.16 0.94 2.91
C ARG A 76 -11.14 2.07 1.88
N LEU A 77 -10.73 1.78 0.65
CA LEU A 77 -10.78 2.68 -0.50
C LEU A 77 -12.14 2.63 -1.23
N VAL A 78 -12.77 1.46 -1.36
CA VAL A 78 -14.06 1.18 -2.01
C VAL A 78 -15.21 2.03 -1.47
N PRO A 79 -15.37 2.26 -0.14
CA PRO A 79 -16.41 3.18 0.34
C PRO A 79 -16.28 4.60 -0.22
N ASP A 80 -15.09 5.02 -0.66
CA ASP A 80 -14.84 6.31 -1.33
C ASP A 80 -14.83 6.24 -2.87
N ILE A 81 -14.79 5.05 -3.48
CA ILE A 81 -14.73 4.88 -4.96
C ILE A 81 -16.13 4.75 -5.58
N ILE A 82 -17.14 4.36 -4.79
CA ILE A 82 -18.53 4.14 -5.22
C ILE A 82 -19.50 5.04 -4.42
N ALA A 83 -19.10 6.28 -4.13
CA ALA A 83 -19.94 7.31 -3.53
C ALA A 83 -20.15 8.48 -4.50
#